data_AF-A0A812GZA1-F1
#
_entry.id   AF-A0A812GZA1-F1
#
_cell.length_a   1.000
_cell.length_b   1.000
_cell.length_c   1.000
_cell.angle_alpha   90.00
_cell.angle_beta   90.00
_cell.angle_gamma   90.00
#
_symmetry.space_group_name_H-M   'P 1'
#
loop_
_entity.id
_entity.type
_entity.pdbx_description
1 polymer ?
#
loop_
_entity_poly.entity_id
_entity_poly.type
_entity_poly.pdbx_seq_one_letter_code
_entity_poly.pdbx_strand_id
1 'polypeptide(L)'
;MSLNASSQHKKNDNGVFQVSYEAAPQRTVNLAERIQANMPRSLEMTGNQGIKLMDVKEGKANLEAFIAQMTPEQLATIVRGEGMCSPKVTPGTAAAFGGVSDSLFEMGIPVAAAADGPSGIRMDSGHKATQVPIGTLLGCTWNESLNEELFYLIGEELRANQIDTLLGPGINIHRHPLNGRNFEYFSEDPFMTGVMAAAQTRGLSNAGVSGTIKHYAANDQETARVDVDSIMSERALREVHIKPFEMAVKQGQATTIMTSYNPVNGHWAASNYDLNTTILRGEWGYTGIVMTDWWAKMNDPVQAGEESKTFTSFMVRAQNDLYMVVGNDGAESNAMGDDTLAALENGTLTIGELQRSAMNICRFIMAAPVIDRPLKAYEPIKTFVALDEAPKEHVRLIDQHIVLNTKTNASVVVEVSESGVYQFDGVMKYERDSLAQSSCSLFLNSEFSMTLALHGTDGELITVEGLQVKLNPGFYTLDIDFVKPGLELEKIIMTKQ
;
A
#
# COMPACT_ATOMS: atom_id res chain seq x y z
N MET A 1 -33.28 1.80 0.03
CA MET A 1 -34.14 2.90 0.51
C MET A 1 -33.24 3.87 1.26
N SER A 2 -33.18 5.14 0.84
CA SER A 2 -32.42 6.18 1.55
C SER A 2 -33.32 6.91 2.54
N LEU A 3 -32.81 7.23 3.73
CA LEU A 3 -33.50 8.09 4.69
C LEU A 3 -33.32 9.55 4.24
N ASN A 4 -34.40 10.18 3.81
CA ASN A 4 -34.40 11.59 3.48
C ASN A 4 -35.63 12.26 4.07
N ALA A 5 -35.40 13.39 4.74
CA ALA A 5 -36.42 14.23 5.31
C ALA A 5 -37.14 14.99 4.18
N SER A 6 -38.20 14.42 3.62
CA SER A 6 -39.14 15.14 2.76
C SER A 6 -40.18 15.86 3.61
N SER A 7 -40.76 16.92 3.06
CA SER A 7 -41.54 17.96 3.74
C SER A 7 -42.92 17.55 4.28
N GLN A 8 -43.10 16.31 4.74
CA GLN A 8 -44.37 15.81 5.30
C GLN A 8 -44.21 14.94 6.56
N HIS A 9 -43.12 15.06 7.31
CA HIS A 9 -43.00 14.30 8.56
C HIS A 9 -43.75 15.01 9.69
N LYS A 10 -44.91 14.45 10.07
CA LYS A 10 -45.62 14.83 11.30
C LYS A 10 -44.71 14.57 12.49
N LYS A 11 -44.08 15.63 12.98
CA LYS A 11 -43.41 15.67 14.28
C LYS A 11 -44.48 15.38 15.34
N ASN A 12 -44.26 14.40 16.21
CA ASN A 12 -45.15 14.21 17.35
C ASN A 12 -44.95 15.35 18.38
N ASP A 13 -45.81 15.43 19.38
CA ASP A 13 -45.77 16.51 20.37
C ASP A 13 -44.46 16.55 21.19
N ASN A 14 -43.72 15.44 21.22
CA ASN A 14 -42.41 15.32 21.88
C ASN A 14 -41.22 15.67 20.97
N GLY A 15 -41.50 16.05 19.73
CA GLY A 15 -40.51 16.46 18.77
C GLY A 15 -39.82 15.35 17.98
N VAL A 16 -40.33 14.13 18.07
CA VAL A 16 -39.80 12.95 17.38
C VAL A 16 -40.43 12.86 15.99
N PHE A 17 -39.59 12.68 14.97
CA PHE A 17 -40.01 12.42 13.60
C PHE A 17 -40.39 10.95 13.43
N GLN A 18 -41.43 10.68 12.64
CA GLN A 18 -41.77 9.31 12.24
C GLN A 18 -40.88 8.86 11.08
N VAL A 19 -40.42 7.60 11.13
CA VAL A 19 -39.65 6.98 10.04
C VAL A 19 -40.59 6.70 8.86
N SER A 20 -40.15 7.07 7.66
CA SER A 20 -40.78 6.70 6.40
C SER A 20 -39.72 6.26 5.38
N TYR A 21 -40.16 5.68 4.27
CA TYR A 21 -39.29 5.14 3.24
C TYR A 21 -39.59 5.76 1.88
N GLU A 22 -38.54 6.02 1.12
CA GLU A 22 -38.62 6.45 -0.27
C GLU A 22 -37.65 5.65 -1.16
N ALA A 23 -37.92 5.66 -2.46
CA ALA A 23 -37.02 5.10 -3.44
C ALA A 23 -35.77 5.99 -3.56
N ALA A 24 -34.58 5.39 -3.52
CA ALA A 24 -33.36 6.12 -3.77
C ALA A 24 -33.27 6.48 -5.27
N PRO A 25 -32.87 7.72 -5.63
CA PRO A 25 -32.58 8.07 -7.01
C PRO A 25 -31.55 7.11 -7.62
N GLN A 26 -31.75 6.73 -8.88
CA GLN A 26 -30.89 5.80 -9.61
C GLN A 26 -29.94 6.56 -10.53
N ARG A 27 -28.84 5.92 -10.94
CA ARG A 27 -27.87 6.49 -11.89
C ARG A 27 -28.58 6.84 -13.19
N THR A 28 -28.45 8.09 -13.61
CA THR A 28 -28.95 8.59 -14.91
C THR A 28 -27.83 8.91 -15.90
N VAL A 29 -26.59 8.98 -15.40
CA VAL A 29 -25.40 9.30 -16.18
C VAL A 29 -24.96 8.08 -16.99
N ASN A 30 -24.65 8.30 -18.27
CA ASN A 30 -23.90 7.35 -19.09
C ASN A 30 -22.40 7.48 -18.79
N LEU A 31 -21.83 6.50 -18.07
CA LEU A 31 -20.41 6.52 -17.71
C LEU A 31 -19.49 6.43 -18.91
N ALA A 32 -19.87 5.72 -19.98
CA ALA A 32 -19.04 5.62 -21.17
C ALA A 32 -18.84 7.00 -21.83
N GLU A 33 -19.93 7.75 -21.99
CA GLU A 33 -19.89 9.12 -22.53
C GLU A 33 -19.09 10.06 -21.63
N ARG A 34 -19.26 9.96 -20.31
CA ARG A 34 -18.49 10.77 -19.34
C ARG A 34 -17.00 10.48 -19.43
N ILE A 35 -16.59 9.22 -19.41
CA ILE A 35 -15.19 8.82 -19.48
C ILE A 35 -14.58 9.31 -20.79
N GLN A 36 -15.28 9.12 -21.91
CA GLN A 36 -14.82 9.57 -23.22
C GLN A 36 -14.67 11.10 -23.29
N ALA A 37 -15.62 11.86 -22.74
CA ALA A 37 -15.59 13.32 -22.74
C ALA A 37 -14.46 13.90 -21.87
N ASN A 38 -13.99 13.13 -20.87
CA ASN A 38 -12.94 13.54 -19.93
C ASN A 38 -11.63 12.76 -20.15
N MET A 39 -11.45 12.17 -21.34
CA MET A 39 -10.24 11.45 -21.69
C MET A 39 -9.03 12.40 -21.66
N PRO A 40 -7.95 12.09 -20.92
CA PRO A 40 -6.78 12.95 -20.86
C PRO A 40 -6.08 13.02 -22.21
N ARG A 41 -5.47 14.17 -22.50
CA ARG A 41 -4.59 14.33 -23.67
C ARG A 41 -3.37 13.41 -23.53
N SER A 42 -3.09 12.64 -24.57
CA SER A 42 -1.83 11.91 -24.70
C SER A 42 -0.69 12.87 -25.05
N LEU A 43 0.41 12.77 -24.32
CA LEU A 43 1.69 13.39 -24.67
C LEU A 43 2.35 12.56 -25.77
N GLU A 44 2.91 13.23 -26.77
CA GLU A 44 3.68 12.59 -27.82
C GLU A 44 4.93 11.93 -27.22
N MET A 45 5.16 10.67 -27.53
CA MET A 45 6.28 9.91 -26.99
C MET A 45 7.59 10.32 -27.68
N THR A 46 8.54 10.85 -26.91
CA THR A 46 9.80 11.37 -27.46
C THR A 46 10.93 10.33 -27.45
N GLY A 47 10.74 9.21 -26.75
CA GLY A 47 11.84 8.32 -26.35
C GLY A 47 12.81 9.00 -25.38
N ASN A 48 13.73 8.23 -24.80
CA ASN A 48 14.63 8.69 -23.73
C ASN A 48 15.46 9.92 -24.15
N GLN A 49 15.17 11.07 -23.53
CA GLN A 49 15.88 12.34 -23.75
C GLN A 49 16.99 12.58 -22.71
N GLY A 50 17.22 11.62 -21.81
CA GLY A 50 18.19 11.74 -20.73
C GLY A 50 17.72 12.58 -19.53
N ILE A 51 16.47 13.07 -19.54
CA ILE A 51 15.90 13.86 -18.44
C ILE A 51 15.75 12.95 -17.22
N LYS A 52 16.27 13.35 -16.07
CA LYS A 52 16.07 12.63 -14.81
C LYS A 52 14.95 13.29 -14.00
N LEU A 53 14.32 12.54 -13.09
CA LEU A 53 13.29 13.11 -12.22
C LEU A 53 13.82 14.30 -11.39
N MET A 54 15.09 14.25 -10.98
CA MET A 54 15.75 15.35 -10.30
C MET A 54 15.83 16.63 -11.15
N ASP A 55 16.00 16.52 -12.48
CA ASP A 55 15.99 17.69 -13.36
C ASP A 55 14.62 18.40 -13.36
N VAL A 56 13.54 17.65 -13.15
CA VAL A 56 12.20 18.21 -12.99
C VAL A 56 12.07 18.91 -11.63
N LYS A 57 12.52 18.27 -10.55
CA LYS A 57 12.52 18.87 -9.20
C LYS A 57 13.31 20.19 -9.16
N GLU A 58 14.44 20.25 -9.86
CA GLU A 58 15.30 21.44 -9.95
C GLU A 58 14.83 22.48 -10.98
N GLY A 59 13.73 22.21 -11.70
CA GLY A 59 13.15 23.13 -12.69
C GLY A 59 13.93 23.24 -14.01
N LYS A 60 14.85 22.30 -14.28
CA LYS A 60 15.62 22.21 -15.54
C LYS A 60 14.81 21.59 -16.67
N ALA A 61 13.82 20.77 -16.34
CA ALA A 61 12.84 20.20 -17.26
C ALA A 61 11.44 20.31 -16.66
N ASN A 62 10.40 20.22 -17.50
CA ASN A 62 9.02 20.11 -17.02
C ASN A 62 8.61 18.63 -16.91
N LEU A 63 7.60 18.35 -16.09
CA LEU A 63 7.15 16.99 -15.84
C LEU A 63 6.57 16.30 -17.08
N GLU A 64 5.84 17.02 -17.94
CA GLU A 64 5.31 16.45 -19.18
C GLU A 64 6.45 15.94 -20.09
N ALA A 65 7.55 16.69 -20.20
CA ALA A 65 8.72 16.30 -20.98
C ALA A 65 9.41 15.06 -20.40
N PHE A 66 9.52 14.96 -19.07
CA PHE A 66 10.03 13.75 -18.42
C PHE A 66 9.14 12.53 -18.68
N ILE A 67 7.82 12.68 -18.59
CA ILE A 67 6.88 11.57 -18.81
C ILE A 67 6.78 11.18 -20.29
N ALA A 68 6.86 12.14 -21.21
CA ALA A 68 6.84 11.91 -22.65
C ALA A 68 8.01 11.02 -23.13
N GLN A 69 9.10 10.93 -22.38
CA GLN A 69 10.25 10.10 -22.74
C GLN A 69 10.07 8.61 -22.37
N MET A 70 9.08 8.27 -21.53
CA MET A 70 8.84 6.91 -21.04
C MET A 70 8.24 6.02 -22.14
N THR A 71 8.68 4.76 -22.22
CA THR A 71 8.04 3.75 -23.08
C THR A 71 6.70 3.27 -22.50
N PRO A 72 5.83 2.61 -23.28
CA PRO A 72 4.59 2.04 -22.74
C PRO A 72 4.87 1.02 -21.63
N GLU A 73 5.97 0.26 -21.72
CA GLU A 73 6.39 -0.71 -20.71
C GLU A 73 6.84 -0.02 -19.41
N GLN A 74 7.57 1.09 -19.49
CA GLN A 74 7.93 1.89 -18.31
C GLN A 74 6.69 2.50 -17.65
N LEU A 75 5.74 2.98 -18.46
CA LEU A 75 4.47 3.52 -17.97
C LEU A 75 3.57 2.43 -17.35
N ALA A 76 3.60 1.21 -17.86
CA ALA A 76 2.91 0.07 -17.25
C ALA A 76 3.62 -0.39 -15.97
N THR A 77 4.95 -0.32 -15.91
CA THR A 77 5.73 -0.70 -14.72
C THR A 77 5.55 0.29 -13.57
N ILE A 78 5.54 1.61 -13.83
CA ILE A 78 5.48 2.62 -12.76
C ILE A 78 4.15 2.58 -11.97
N VAL A 79 3.07 2.07 -12.56
CA VAL A 79 1.77 1.89 -11.88
C VAL A 79 1.69 0.62 -11.03
N ARG A 80 2.79 -0.16 -10.94
CA ARG A 80 2.88 -1.36 -10.10
C ARG A 80 3.74 -1.06 -8.87
N GLY A 81 3.16 -1.24 -7.68
CA GLY A 81 3.94 -1.33 -6.44
C GLY A 81 4.42 -2.77 -6.21
N GLU A 82 5.55 -2.93 -5.54
CA GLU A 82 6.12 -4.21 -5.14
C GLU A 82 5.98 -4.45 -3.64
N GLY A 83 5.75 -5.70 -3.23
CA GLY A 83 5.70 -6.07 -1.83
C GLY A 83 5.10 -7.47 -1.56
N MET A 84 4.84 -7.83 -0.31
CA MET A 84 5.22 -7.07 0.90
C MET A 84 6.70 -7.24 1.23
N CYS A 85 7.21 -6.42 2.15
CA CYS A 85 8.60 -6.49 2.64
C CYS A 85 9.65 -6.39 1.52
N SER A 86 9.43 -5.47 0.56
CA SER A 86 10.36 -5.31 -0.55
C SER A 86 11.77 -4.98 -0.04
N PRO A 87 12.81 -5.69 -0.54
CA PRO A 87 14.20 -5.46 -0.14
C PRO A 87 14.76 -4.13 -0.67
N LYS A 88 14.02 -3.42 -1.55
CA LYS A 88 14.40 -2.13 -2.13
C LYS A 88 14.18 -0.95 -1.17
N VAL A 89 13.47 -1.16 -0.07
CA VAL A 89 13.07 -0.14 0.90
C VAL A 89 13.33 -0.62 2.33
N THR A 90 12.94 0.19 3.32
CA THR A 90 13.07 -0.13 4.74
C THR A 90 12.53 -1.54 5.05
N PRO A 91 13.33 -2.41 5.70
CA PRO A 91 12.96 -3.80 5.96
C PRO A 91 11.62 -3.98 6.68
N GLY A 92 10.79 -4.87 6.15
CA GLY A 92 9.51 -5.25 6.77
C GLY A 92 8.38 -4.24 6.58
N THR A 93 8.55 -3.25 5.70
CA THR A 93 7.48 -2.32 5.32
C THR A 93 6.51 -2.95 4.32
N ALA A 94 5.38 -2.29 4.09
CA ALA A 94 4.25 -2.88 3.38
C ALA A 94 4.43 -2.90 1.86
N ALA A 95 4.99 -1.84 1.27
CA ALA A 95 5.18 -1.74 -0.18
C ALA A 95 6.31 -0.78 -0.57
N ALA A 96 6.85 -1.01 -1.76
CA ALA A 96 7.75 -0.15 -2.51
C ALA A 96 7.07 0.32 -3.81
N PHE A 97 7.28 1.57 -4.23
CA PHE A 97 6.74 2.08 -5.51
C PHE A 97 7.61 3.19 -6.10
N GLY A 98 7.39 3.54 -7.37
CA GLY A 98 8.23 4.47 -8.11
C GLY A 98 9.29 3.74 -8.92
N GLY A 99 10.58 3.93 -8.59
CA GLY A 99 11.72 3.32 -9.28
C GLY A 99 11.92 1.82 -9.05
N VAL A 100 10.85 1.02 -9.08
CA VAL A 100 10.86 -0.41 -8.71
C VAL A 100 11.55 -1.32 -9.73
N SER A 101 12.02 -0.79 -10.85
CA SER A 101 12.74 -1.53 -11.89
C SER A 101 14.03 -0.83 -12.29
N ASP A 102 14.95 -1.56 -12.92
CA ASP A 102 16.20 -0.98 -13.44
C ASP A 102 15.89 0.12 -14.46
N SER A 103 14.93 -0.11 -15.36
CA SER A 103 14.52 0.86 -16.37
C SER A 103 13.94 2.15 -15.81
N LEU A 104 13.25 2.12 -14.67
CA LEU A 104 12.74 3.31 -13.98
C LEU A 104 13.81 3.95 -13.08
N PHE A 105 14.65 3.15 -12.46
CA PHE A 105 15.79 3.59 -11.68
C PHE A 105 16.78 4.40 -12.54
N GLU A 106 17.08 3.93 -13.75
CA GLU A 106 17.93 4.64 -14.73
C GLU A 106 17.36 6.02 -15.10
N MET A 107 16.05 6.23 -14.99
CA MET A 107 15.41 7.54 -15.17
C MET A 107 15.56 8.47 -13.95
N GLY A 108 16.27 8.04 -12.91
CA GLY A 108 16.46 8.78 -11.68
C GLY A 108 15.22 8.81 -10.80
N ILE A 109 14.29 7.87 -10.96
CA ILE A 109 13.12 7.73 -10.09
C ILE A 109 13.56 6.91 -8.86
N PRO A 110 13.48 7.47 -7.64
CA PRO A 110 13.78 6.70 -6.43
C PRO A 110 12.62 5.76 -6.05
N VAL A 111 12.89 4.86 -5.10
CA VAL A 111 11.90 3.90 -4.58
C VAL A 111 11.31 4.41 -3.28
N ALA A 112 10.04 4.81 -3.31
CA ALA A 112 9.31 5.26 -2.13
C ALA A 112 8.79 4.07 -1.31
N ALA A 113 8.75 4.24 0.01
CA ALA A 113 8.33 3.21 0.95
C ALA A 113 6.99 3.55 1.62
N ALA A 114 6.10 2.57 1.72
CA ALA A 114 4.85 2.65 2.45
C ALA A 114 4.81 1.64 3.60
N ALA A 115 4.36 2.05 4.79
CA ALA A 115 4.26 1.17 5.95
C ALA A 115 2.92 1.34 6.67
N ASP A 116 2.34 0.24 7.15
CA ASP A 116 1.29 0.32 8.18
C ASP A 116 1.88 0.94 9.47
N GLY A 117 1.08 1.46 10.40
CA GLY A 117 -0.35 1.68 10.33
C GLY A 117 -0.84 2.81 11.24
N PRO A 118 -2.16 3.00 11.37
CA PRO A 118 -2.74 4.11 12.13
C PRO A 118 -2.30 4.20 13.59
N SER A 119 -1.88 3.09 14.20
CA SER A 119 -1.39 3.03 15.59
C SER A 119 0.14 2.96 15.72
N GLY A 120 0.89 3.39 14.70
CA GLY A 120 2.36 3.40 14.69
C GLY A 120 2.96 2.53 13.58
N ILE A 121 4.26 2.69 13.34
CA ILE A 121 4.96 2.04 12.22
C ILE A 121 5.08 0.53 12.46
N ARG A 122 4.68 -0.25 11.47
CA ARG A 122 4.86 -1.69 11.38
C ARG A 122 6.07 -1.99 10.51
N MET A 123 7.05 -2.64 11.11
CA MET A 123 8.21 -3.22 10.41
C MET A 123 8.29 -4.70 10.76
N ASP A 124 7.88 -5.56 9.82
CA ASP A 124 7.87 -7.02 9.99
C ASP A 124 9.28 -7.63 10.05
N SER A 125 10.32 -6.80 9.89
CA SER A 125 11.72 -7.12 10.18
C SER A 125 12.01 -7.22 11.67
N GLY A 126 11.13 -6.71 12.56
CA GLY A 126 11.31 -6.76 14.02
C GLY A 126 11.91 -5.50 14.64
N HIS A 127 12.31 -4.52 13.80
CA HIS A 127 12.70 -3.18 14.21
C HIS A 127 11.60 -2.54 15.06
N LYS A 128 12.02 -1.74 16.05
CA LYS A 128 11.09 -1.12 17.01
C LYS A 128 10.62 0.24 16.51
N ALA A 129 9.36 0.53 16.80
CA ALA A 129 8.73 1.82 16.59
C ALA A 129 7.74 2.10 17.72
N THR A 130 7.21 3.32 17.78
CA THR A 130 6.29 3.74 18.83
C THR A 130 4.88 3.27 18.52
N GLN A 131 4.29 2.47 19.41
CA GLN A 131 2.87 2.11 19.35
C GLN A 131 2.04 3.20 20.03
N VAL A 132 1.13 3.82 19.27
CA VAL A 132 0.22 4.86 19.78
C VAL A 132 -1.19 4.31 20.00
N PRO A 133 -2.07 5.03 20.71
CA PRO A 133 -3.45 4.59 20.88
C PRO A 133 -4.21 4.38 19.57
N ILE A 134 -5.20 3.50 19.61
CA ILE A 134 -6.09 3.21 18.49
C ILE A 134 -6.90 4.45 18.07
N GLY A 135 -7.34 4.48 16.80
CA GLY A 135 -8.10 5.58 16.22
C GLY A 135 -9.34 5.98 17.03
N THR A 136 -10.10 5.01 17.55
CA THR A 136 -11.29 5.31 18.36
C THR A 136 -10.94 6.08 19.63
N LEU A 137 -9.85 5.71 20.33
CA LEU A 137 -9.43 6.43 21.55
C LEU A 137 -9.00 7.87 21.19
N LEU A 138 -8.24 8.02 20.10
CA LEU A 138 -7.83 9.33 19.60
C LEU A 138 -9.04 10.21 19.23
N GLY A 139 -10.06 9.62 18.63
CA GLY A 139 -11.35 10.26 18.38
C GLY A 139 -12.04 10.72 19.68
N CYS A 140 -12.06 9.87 20.71
CA CYS A 140 -12.67 10.22 22.02
C CYS A 140 -12.01 11.42 22.71
N THR A 141 -10.84 11.89 22.27
CA THR A 141 -10.20 13.08 22.84
C THR A 141 -10.89 14.39 22.46
N TRP A 142 -11.59 14.44 21.31
CA TRP A 142 -12.12 15.68 20.73
C TRP A 142 -11.07 16.81 20.66
N ASN A 143 -9.79 16.44 20.50
CA ASN A 143 -8.67 17.36 20.50
C ASN A 143 -7.88 17.25 19.19
N GLU A 144 -8.19 18.17 18.28
CA GLU A 144 -7.54 18.30 16.97
C GLU A 144 -6.04 18.55 17.11
N SER A 145 -5.64 19.52 17.94
CA SER A 145 -4.24 19.91 18.13
C SER A 145 -3.39 18.78 18.71
N LEU A 146 -3.94 17.98 19.63
CA LEU A 146 -3.26 16.81 20.18
C LEU A 146 -2.99 15.76 19.09
N ASN A 147 -3.96 15.51 18.21
CA ASN A 147 -3.81 14.56 17.11
C ASN A 147 -2.77 15.04 16.09
N GLU A 148 -2.78 16.33 15.75
CA GLU A 148 -1.79 16.92 14.84
C GLU A 148 -0.36 16.85 15.42
N GLU A 149 -0.17 17.18 16.70
CA GLU A 149 1.13 17.10 17.37
C GLU A 149 1.64 15.66 17.47
N LEU A 150 0.77 14.71 17.86
CA LEU A 150 1.14 13.29 17.93
C LEU A 150 1.59 12.76 16.56
N PHE A 151 0.87 13.09 15.50
CA PHE A 151 1.19 12.59 14.16
C PHE A 151 2.35 13.34 13.49
N TYR A 152 2.69 14.55 13.94
CA TYR A 152 3.98 15.15 13.65
C TYR A 152 5.14 14.32 14.20
N LEU A 153 5.05 13.85 15.45
CA LEU A 153 6.09 12.99 16.06
C LEU A 153 6.20 11.63 15.36
N ILE A 154 5.07 11.03 14.97
CA ILE A 154 5.08 9.81 14.15
C ILE A 154 5.70 10.09 12.78
N GLY A 155 5.44 11.27 12.21
CA GLY A 155 6.08 11.74 10.98
C GLY A 155 7.61 11.81 11.07
N GLU A 156 8.14 12.32 12.17
CA GLU A 156 9.58 12.33 12.43
C GLU A 156 10.15 10.90 12.56
N GLU A 157 9.42 9.98 13.21
CA GLU A 157 9.81 8.57 13.29
C GLU A 157 9.78 7.88 11.91
N LEU A 158 8.81 8.18 11.05
CA LEU A 158 8.76 7.73 9.65
C LEU A 158 10.00 8.18 8.87
N ARG A 159 10.39 9.45 9.00
CA ARG A 159 11.60 9.98 8.35
C ARG A 159 12.87 9.30 8.84
N ALA A 160 13.00 9.11 10.15
CA ALA A 160 14.13 8.39 10.75
C ALA A 160 14.25 6.97 10.20
N ASN A 161 13.12 6.31 9.93
CA ASN A 161 13.05 4.98 9.35
C ASN A 161 12.99 4.96 7.82
N GLN A 162 13.20 6.09 7.14
CA GLN A 162 13.20 6.19 5.68
C GLN A 162 11.86 5.75 5.01
N ILE A 163 10.73 6.02 5.67
CA ILE A 163 9.39 5.70 5.17
C ILE A 163 8.72 6.99 4.70
N ASP A 164 8.10 6.94 3.52
CA ASP A 164 7.61 8.15 2.83
C ASP A 164 6.11 8.37 3.02
N THR A 165 5.35 7.29 3.22
CA THR A 165 3.93 7.39 3.56
C THR A 165 3.51 6.35 4.60
N LEU A 166 2.78 6.81 5.61
CA LEU A 166 2.09 5.95 6.57
C LEU A 166 0.76 5.49 6.00
N LEU A 167 0.41 4.22 6.13
CA LEU A 167 -0.87 3.69 5.69
C LEU A 167 -1.94 3.93 6.76
N GLY A 168 -2.25 5.20 6.95
CA GLY A 168 -3.24 5.74 7.86
C GLY A 168 -3.30 7.27 7.76
N PRO A 169 -4.35 7.90 8.33
CA PRO A 169 -5.38 7.30 9.18
C PRO A 169 -6.41 6.42 8.45
N GLY A 170 -6.99 5.47 9.21
CA GLY A 170 -8.24 4.80 8.85
C GLY A 170 -9.43 5.71 9.17
N ILE A 171 -10.27 6.02 8.19
CA ILE A 171 -11.31 7.06 8.28
C ILE A 171 -12.68 6.61 7.74
N ASN A 172 -12.90 5.29 7.66
CA ASN A 172 -14.22 4.74 7.39
C ASN A 172 -15.18 5.06 8.55
N ILE A 173 -16.48 5.07 8.26
CA ILE A 173 -17.50 5.46 9.24
C ILE A 173 -17.82 4.26 10.12
N HIS A 174 -18.03 4.49 11.43
CA HIS A 174 -18.63 3.47 12.30
C HIS A 174 -20.11 3.25 11.96
N ARG A 175 -20.39 2.73 10.75
CA ARG A 175 -21.75 2.48 10.26
C ARG A 175 -22.51 1.51 11.16
N HIS A 176 -21.79 0.53 11.72
CA HIS A 176 -22.34 -0.48 12.60
C HIS A 176 -21.33 -0.83 13.70
N PRO A 177 -21.73 -1.00 14.97
CA PRO A 177 -20.80 -1.22 16.07
C PRO A 177 -20.02 -2.54 16.00
N LEU A 178 -20.53 -3.54 15.27
CA LEU A 178 -19.89 -4.86 15.13
C LEU A 178 -18.83 -4.94 14.03
N ASN A 179 -18.54 -3.86 13.32
CA ASN A 179 -17.47 -3.88 12.33
C ASN A 179 -16.10 -4.09 13.02
N GLY A 180 -15.36 -5.11 12.57
CA GLY A 180 -14.12 -5.56 13.23
C GLY A 180 -12.98 -4.53 13.22
N ARG A 181 -13.02 -3.56 12.30
CA ARG A 181 -12.02 -2.49 12.17
C ARG A 181 -12.44 -1.14 12.76
N ASN A 182 -13.56 -1.07 13.47
CA ASN A 182 -13.94 0.20 14.13
C ASN A 182 -12.83 0.76 15.03
N PHE A 183 -12.02 -0.11 15.68
CA PHE A 183 -10.95 0.34 16.57
C PHE A 183 -9.95 1.31 15.90
N GLU A 184 -9.63 1.13 14.61
CA GLU A 184 -8.68 1.98 13.88
C GLU A 184 -9.32 3.20 13.22
N TYR A 185 -10.65 3.30 13.25
CA TYR A 185 -11.44 4.42 12.74
C TYR A 185 -11.87 5.35 13.90
N PHE A 186 -12.45 6.51 13.58
CA PHE A 186 -12.72 7.56 14.56
C PHE A 186 -14.15 7.55 15.14
N SER A 187 -15.18 7.62 14.28
CA SER A 187 -16.54 7.95 14.72
C SER A 187 -17.62 7.46 13.74
N GLU A 188 -18.87 7.43 14.22
CA GLU A 188 -20.06 7.34 13.37
C GLU A 188 -20.41 8.67 12.70
N ASP A 189 -19.86 9.78 13.22
CA ASP A 189 -20.07 11.13 12.69
C ASP A 189 -19.01 11.50 11.63
N PRO A 190 -19.41 11.91 10.42
CA PRO A 190 -18.48 12.23 9.34
C PRO A 190 -17.68 13.52 9.58
N PHE A 191 -18.24 14.50 10.28
CA PHE A 191 -17.54 15.76 10.54
C PHE A 191 -16.39 15.53 11.53
N MET A 192 -16.66 14.86 12.65
CA MET A 192 -15.68 14.46 13.65
C MET A 192 -14.57 13.62 13.03
N THR A 193 -14.94 12.62 12.22
CA THR A 193 -13.97 11.79 11.49
C THR A 193 -13.09 12.63 10.56
N GLY A 194 -13.68 13.57 9.81
CA GLY A 194 -12.95 14.46 8.91
C GLY A 194 -12.02 15.44 9.62
N VAL A 195 -12.41 15.98 10.78
CA VAL A 195 -11.55 16.87 11.60
C VAL A 195 -10.31 16.11 12.08
N MET A 196 -10.49 14.91 12.64
CA MET A 196 -9.37 14.09 13.12
C MET A 196 -8.47 13.65 11.97
N ALA A 197 -9.05 13.24 10.84
CA ALA A 197 -8.30 12.88 9.64
C ALA A 197 -7.43 14.04 9.17
N ALA A 198 -8.01 15.24 9.02
CA ALA A 198 -7.28 16.42 8.58
C ALA A 198 -6.13 16.80 9.52
N ALA A 199 -6.33 16.69 10.84
CA ALA A 199 -5.30 16.94 11.84
C ALA A 199 -4.11 15.99 11.70
N GLN A 200 -4.36 14.68 11.59
CA GLN A 200 -3.30 13.69 11.47
C GLN A 200 -2.54 13.83 10.14
N THR A 201 -3.25 14.11 9.04
CA THR A 201 -2.64 14.38 7.74
C THR A 201 -1.73 15.61 7.78
N ARG A 202 -2.15 16.72 8.40
CA ARG A 202 -1.29 17.91 8.56
C ARG A 202 -0.08 17.63 9.43
N GLY A 203 -0.24 16.88 10.53
CA GLY A 203 0.87 16.49 11.40
C GLY A 203 1.98 15.77 10.62
N LEU A 204 1.59 14.73 9.86
CA LEU A 204 2.51 13.98 8.99
C LEU A 204 3.14 14.87 7.91
N SER A 205 2.34 15.71 7.25
CA SER A 205 2.81 16.64 6.21
C SER A 205 3.82 17.66 6.74
N ASN A 206 3.57 18.20 7.94
CA ASN A 206 4.47 19.14 8.61
C ASN A 206 5.80 18.50 9.02
N ALA A 207 5.82 17.18 9.26
CA ALA A 207 7.05 16.43 9.45
C ALA A 207 7.76 16.13 8.13
N GLY A 208 7.11 16.31 6.98
CA GLY A 208 7.66 16.10 5.63
C GLY A 208 7.36 14.73 5.03
N VAL A 209 6.48 13.94 5.63
CA VAL A 209 6.00 12.65 5.10
C VAL A 209 4.50 12.73 4.79
N SER A 210 3.92 11.67 4.23
CA SER A 210 2.49 11.63 3.92
C SER A 210 1.72 10.62 4.77
N GLY A 211 0.42 10.86 4.93
CA GLY A 211 -0.53 9.91 5.50
C GLY A 211 -1.52 9.46 4.43
N THR A 212 -1.49 8.17 4.11
CA THR A 212 -2.41 7.53 3.17
C THR A 212 -3.75 7.31 3.84
N ILE A 213 -4.68 8.25 3.65
CA ILE A 213 -6.03 8.15 4.20
C ILE A 213 -6.76 6.95 3.56
N LYS A 214 -7.40 6.12 4.39
CA LYS A 214 -7.96 4.84 3.95
C LYS A 214 -9.26 4.47 4.69
N HIS A 215 -10.16 3.65 4.14
CA HIS A 215 -10.16 3.03 2.82
C HIS A 215 -11.25 3.68 1.97
N TYR A 216 -10.88 4.25 0.83
CA TYR A 216 -11.74 4.99 -0.07
C TYR A 216 -12.47 4.03 -1.02
N ALA A 217 -13.73 3.64 -0.78
CA ALA A 217 -14.68 4.17 0.18
C ALA A 217 -15.62 3.11 0.77
N ALA A 218 -16.32 3.48 1.84
CA ALA A 218 -17.40 2.70 2.46
C ALA A 218 -17.03 1.26 2.87
N ASN A 219 -15.78 1.05 3.29
CA ASN A 219 -15.31 -0.23 3.83
C ASN A 219 -15.70 -0.40 5.32
N ASP A 220 -16.99 -0.36 5.58
CA ASP A 220 -17.54 -0.31 6.94
C ASP A 220 -17.99 -1.70 7.43
N GLN A 221 -17.62 -2.78 6.72
CA GLN A 221 -17.91 -4.18 7.08
C GLN A 221 -16.77 -5.12 6.65
N GLU A 222 -16.11 -5.74 7.63
CA GLU A 222 -15.04 -6.71 7.36
C GLU A 222 -15.52 -8.04 6.74
N THR A 223 -16.71 -8.51 7.12
CA THR A 223 -17.26 -9.75 6.59
C THR A 223 -17.47 -9.63 5.07
N ALA A 224 -16.77 -10.49 4.32
CA ALA A 224 -16.75 -10.50 2.86
C ALA A 224 -16.32 -9.16 2.23
N ARG A 225 -15.45 -8.39 2.88
CA ARG A 225 -15.01 -7.05 2.42
C ARG A 225 -14.48 -6.96 0.98
N VAL A 226 -14.05 -8.08 0.40
CA VAL A 226 -13.58 -8.15 -1.00
C VAL A 226 -14.71 -8.28 -2.02
N ASP A 227 -15.91 -8.66 -1.59
CA ASP A 227 -17.05 -8.96 -2.47
C ASP A 227 -18.36 -8.24 -2.07
N VAL A 228 -18.47 -7.74 -0.84
CA VAL A 228 -19.70 -7.09 -0.35
C VAL A 228 -19.92 -5.73 -1.01
N ASP A 229 -20.97 -5.60 -1.81
CA ASP A 229 -21.30 -4.32 -2.46
C ASP A 229 -21.98 -3.34 -1.49
N SER A 230 -21.37 -2.16 -1.36
CA SER A 230 -21.91 -1.04 -0.61
C SER A 230 -22.93 -0.27 -1.44
N ILE A 231 -24.19 -0.73 -1.40
CA ILE A 231 -25.30 -0.12 -2.14
C ILE A 231 -25.90 1.06 -1.35
N MET A 232 -25.71 2.28 -1.85
CA MET A 232 -26.19 3.50 -1.19
C MET A 232 -26.53 4.62 -2.17
N SER A 233 -27.45 5.51 -1.76
CA SER A 233 -27.75 6.72 -2.51
C SER A 233 -26.53 7.63 -2.59
N GLU A 234 -26.43 8.42 -3.67
CA GLU A 234 -25.41 9.46 -3.81
C GLU A 234 -25.37 10.41 -2.60
N ARG A 235 -26.53 10.77 -2.04
CA ARG A 235 -26.61 11.63 -0.85
C ARG A 235 -25.85 11.04 0.34
N ALA A 236 -26.18 9.81 0.74
CA ALA A 236 -25.51 9.12 1.85
C ALA A 236 -24.01 8.91 1.58
N LEU A 237 -23.64 8.55 0.34
CA LEU A 237 -22.24 8.44 -0.05
C LEU A 237 -21.50 9.76 0.23
N ARG A 238 -22.01 10.87 -0.32
CA ARG A 238 -21.38 12.21 -0.28
C ARG A 238 -21.41 12.89 1.09
N GLU A 239 -22.53 12.81 1.81
CA GLU A 239 -22.70 13.49 3.10
C GLU A 239 -22.09 12.71 4.26
N VAL A 240 -21.95 11.38 4.14
CA VAL A 240 -21.49 10.51 5.23
C VAL A 240 -20.17 9.81 4.89
N HIS A 241 -20.17 8.89 3.94
CA HIS A 241 -19.04 7.96 3.77
C HIS A 241 -17.78 8.59 3.18
N ILE A 242 -17.92 9.56 2.27
CA ILE A 242 -16.77 10.21 1.64
C ILE A 242 -16.53 11.63 2.14
N LYS A 243 -17.39 12.15 3.02
CA LYS A 243 -17.21 13.47 3.64
C LYS A 243 -15.89 13.59 4.43
N PRO A 244 -15.45 12.58 5.22
CA PRO A 244 -14.14 12.64 5.87
C PRO A 244 -12.97 12.75 4.90
N PHE A 245 -13.05 12.06 3.75
CA PHE A 245 -12.04 12.12 2.70
C PHE A 245 -12.01 13.50 2.03
N GLU A 246 -13.17 14.11 1.76
CA GLU A 246 -13.23 15.49 1.25
C GLU A 246 -12.54 16.47 2.20
N MET A 247 -12.80 16.33 3.51
CA MET A 247 -12.18 17.18 4.54
C MET A 247 -10.67 16.94 4.63
N ALA A 248 -10.22 15.69 4.62
CA ALA A 248 -8.79 15.37 4.62
C ALA A 248 -8.07 15.89 3.37
N VAL A 249 -8.71 15.86 2.20
CA VAL A 249 -8.17 16.44 0.96
C VAL A 249 -8.11 17.97 1.05
N LYS A 250 -9.23 18.63 1.37
CA LYS A 250 -9.33 20.10 1.28
C LYS A 250 -8.73 20.84 2.47
N GLN A 251 -8.80 20.26 3.67
CA GLN A 251 -8.37 20.90 4.92
C GLN A 251 -7.11 20.24 5.49
N GLY A 252 -6.96 18.92 5.29
CA GLY A 252 -5.78 18.16 5.68
C GLY A 252 -4.64 18.21 4.65
N GLN A 253 -4.94 18.63 3.40
CA GLN A 253 -4.02 18.59 2.27
C GLN A 253 -3.42 17.20 2.02
N ALA A 254 -4.26 16.16 2.16
CA ALA A 254 -3.84 14.79 1.86
C ALA A 254 -3.22 14.69 0.46
N THR A 255 -2.16 13.90 0.36
CA THR A 255 -1.37 13.66 -0.87
C THR A 255 -1.35 12.19 -1.28
N THR A 256 -1.82 11.29 -0.40
CA THR A 256 -1.94 9.86 -0.65
C THR A 256 -3.30 9.34 -0.16
N ILE A 257 -3.95 8.51 -0.97
CA ILE A 257 -5.24 7.87 -0.67
C ILE A 257 -5.14 6.39 -1.02
N MET A 258 -5.76 5.52 -0.23
CA MET A 258 -5.89 4.10 -0.53
C MET A 258 -7.36 3.74 -0.75
N THR A 259 -7.67 3.10 -1.88
CA THR A 259 -9.03 2.62 -2.13
C THR A 259 -9.36 1.40 -1.30
N SER A 260 -10.65 1.12 -1.10
CA SER A 260 -11.11 -0.07 -0.39
C SER A 260 -11.11 -1.33 -1.26
N TYR A 261 -11.30 -2.47 -0.59
CA TYR A 261 -11.51 -3.77 -1.22
C TYR A 261 -12.87 -3.91 -1.90
N ASN A 262 -13.90 -3.27 -1.36
CA ASN A 262 -15.29 -3.55 -1.70
C ASN A 262 -15.75 -2.79 -2.95
N PRO A 263 -16.77 -3.31 -3.65
CA PRO A 263 -17.57 -2.51 -4.57
C PRO A 263 -18.39 -1.45 -3.85
N VAL A 264 -18.59 -0.32 -4.55
CA VAL A 264 -19.51 0.76 -4.16
C VAL A 264 -20.46 0.99 -5.32
N ASN A 265 -21.72 0.61 -5.13
CA ASN A 265 -22.75 0.62 -6.17
C ASN A 265 -22.33 -0.16 -7.43
N GLY A 266 -21.81 -1.38 -7.23
CA GLY A 266 -21.48 -2.35 -8.29
C GLY A 266 -20.07 -2.22 -8.89
N HIS A 267 -19.36 -1.11 -8.66
CA HIS A 267 -17.99 -0.92 -9.17
C HIS A 267 -16.98 -1.03 -8.03
N TRP A 268 -15.96 -1.89 -8.19
CA TRP A 268 -14.88 -2.01 -7.21
C TRP A 268 -14.19 -0.66 -7.01
N ALA A 269 -13.90 -0.29 -5.77
CA ALA A 269 -13.38 1.05 -5.46
C ALA A 269 -12.06 1.34 -6.19
N ALA A 270 -11.22 0.31 -6.41
CA ALA A 270 -9.98 0.41 -7.17
C ALA A 270 -10.19 0.81 -8.66
N SER A 271 -11.35 0.50 -9.25
CA SER A 271 -11.70 0.85 -10.63
C SER A 271 -12.94 1.74 -10.76
N ASN A 272 -13.35 2.39 -9.66
CA ASN A 272 -14.52 3.27 -9.68
C ASN A 272 -14.17 4.67 -10.21
N TYR A 273 -14.51 4.93 -11.47
CA TYR A 273 -14.19 6.20 -12.14
C TYR A 273 -14.84 7.42 -11.50
N ASP A 274 -16.09 7.30 -11.03
CA ASP A 274 -16.78 8.43 -10.42
C ASP A 274 -16.18 8.81 -9.06
N LEU A 275 -15.79 7.84 -8.25
CA LEU A 275 -15.05 8.11 -7.00
C LEU A 275 -13.70 8.75 -7.31
N ASN A 276 -12.87 8.04 -8.07
CA ASN A 276 -11.47 8.40 -8.20
C ASN A 276 -11.27 9.59 -9.14
N THR A 277 -12.01 9.72 -10.24
CA THR A 277 -11.79 10.83 -11.19
C THR A 277 -12.82 11.94 -11.04
N THR A 278 -14.12 11.63 -11.15
CA THR A 278 -15.17 12.66 -11.15
C THR A 278 -15.19 13.45 -9.84
N ILE A 279 -15.28 12.75 -8.71
CA ILE A 279 -15.42 13.37 -7.39
C ILE A 279 -14.05 13.84 -6.88
N LEU A 280 -13.13 12.90 -6.67
CA LEU A 280 -11.87 13.20 -5.99
C LEU A 280 -11.03 14.24 -6.75
N ARG A 281 -10.92 14.15 -8.08
CA ARG A 281 -10.14 15.12 -8.87
C ARG A 281 -11.00 16.22 -9.47
N GLY A 282 -12.12 15.87 -10.10
CA GLY A 282 -12.99 16.83 -10.78
C GLY A 282 -13.69 17.82 -9.84
N GLU A 283 -14.12 17.37 -8.67
CA GLU A 283 -14.84 18.21 -7.72
C GLU A 283 -13.96 18.72 -6.56
N TRP A 284 -13.05 17.88 -6.04
CA TRP A 284 -12.23 18.27 -4.89
C TRP A 284 -10.86 18.84 -5.26
N GLY A 285 -10.42 18.69 -6.52
CA GLY A 285 -9.15 19.21 -6.99
C GLY A 285 -7.92 18.46 -6.45
N TYR A 286 -8.08 17.20 -6.05
CA TYR A 286 -6.97 16.39 -5.53
C TYR A 286 -5.88 16.19 -6.60
N THR A 287 -4.61 16.31 -6.22
CA THR A 287 -3.45 16.17 -7.13
C THR A 287 -2.45 15.10 -6.69
N GLY A 288 -2.76 14.38 -5.61
CA GLY A 288 -1.93 13.33 -5.05
C GLY A 288 -2.11 11.98 -5.76
N ILE A 289 -1.58 10.93 -5.14
CA ILE A 289 -1.70 9.55 -5.63
C ILE A 289 -2.87 8.82 -4.97
N VAL A 290 -3.45 7.90 -5.72
CA VAL A 290 -4.37 6.87 -5.22
C VAL A 290 -3.70 5.52 -5.43
N MET A 291 -3.71 4.66 -4.41
CA MET A 291 -3.26 3.28 -4.49
C MET A 291 -4.40 2.33 -4.16
N THR A 292 -4.32 1.08 -4.61
CA THR A 292 -5.25 0.04 -4.18
C THR A 292 -5.00 -0.38 -2.74
N ASP A 293 -6.00 -0.98 -2.09
CA ASP A 293 -5.73 -1.92 -0.99
C ASP A 293 -4.95 -3.13 -1.56
N TRP A 294 -4.39 -3.96 -0.69
CA TRP A 294 -3.41 -4.97 -1.07
C TRP A 294 -4.10 -6.12 -1.79
N TRP A 295 -3.71 -6.36 -3.04
CA TRP A 295 -4.32 -7.35 -3.91
C TRP A 295 -5.82 -7.10 -4.15
N ALA A 296 -6.24 -5.84 -4.19
CA ALA A 296 -7.61 -5.48 -4.52
C ALA A 296 -8.02 -5.97 -5.92
N LYS A 297 -9.30 -6.27 -6.09
CA LYS A 297 -9.88 -6.61 -7.38
C LYS A 297 -10.35 -5.32 -8.09
N MET A 298 -10.42 -5.38 -9.41
CA MET A 298 -10.97 -4.34 -10.26
C MET A 298 -12.02 -4.95 -11.18
N ASN A 299 -13.01 -4.16 -11.60
CA ASN A 299 -13.97 -4.50 -12.65
C ASN A 299 -14.20 -3.33 -13.61
N ASP A 300 -14.95 -3.57 -14.69
CA ASP A 300 -15.18 -2.58 -15.75
C ASP A 300 -15.79 -1.27 -15.17
N PRO A 301 -15.18 -0.10 -15.41
CA PRO A 301 -15.62 1.18 -14.85
C PRO A 301 -16.96 1.68 -15.41
N VAL A 302 -17.48 1.08 -16.47
CA VAL A 302 -18.76 1.40 -17.12
C VAL A 302 -19.79 0.32 -16.84
N GLN A 303 -19.47 -0.93 -17.15
CA GLN A 303 -20.42 -2.05 -17.11
C GLN A 303 -20.43 -2.82 -15.79
N ALA A 304 -19.45 -2.57 -14.92
CA ALA A 304 -19.19 -3.43 -13.76
C ALA A 304 -19.03 -4.90 -14.20
N GLY A 305 -19.52 -5.86 -13.41
CA GLY A 305 -19.45 -7.28 -13.74
C GLY A 305 -18.13 -7.91 -13.29
N GLU A 306 -17.57 -8.76 -14.15
CA GLU A 306 -16.41 -9.61 -13.86
C GLU A 306 -15.26 -8.82 -13.25
N GLU A 307 -14.71 -9.38 -12.18
CA GLU A 307 -13.66 -8.76 -11.41
C GLU A 307 -12.38 -9.61 -11.38
N SER A 308 -11.23 -8.94 -11.44
CA SER A 308 -9.92 -9.57 -11.33
C SER A 308 -8.89 -8.61 -10.74
N LYS A 309 -7.87 -9.19 -10.10
CA LYS A 309 -6.64 -8.50 -9.68
C LYS A 309 -5.77 -8.08 -10.88
N THR A 310 -5.98 -8.70 -12.04
CA THR A 310 -5.20 -8.46 -13.27
C THR A 310 -5.75 -7.33 -14.13
N PHE A 311 -6.93 -6.78 -13.83
CA PHE A 311 -7.56 -5.70 -14.62
C PHE A 311 -7.03 -4.30 -14.28
N THR A 312 -5.71 -4.16 -14.36
CA THR A 312 -5.00 -2.89 -14.15
C THR A 312 -5.39 -1.80 -15.16
N SER A 313 -5.86 -2.17 -16.35
CA SER A 313 -6.42 -1.23 -17.32
C SER A 313 -7.60 -0.44 -16.75
N PHE A 314 -8.50 -1.10 -16.01
CA PHE A 314 -9.64 -0.46 -15.36
C PHE A 314 -9.23 0.40 -14.15
N MET A 315 -8.20 -0.02 -13.42
CA MET A 315 -7.57 0.77 -12.35
C MET A 315 -7.07 2.12 -12.90
N VAL A 316 -6.25 2.06 -13.96
CA VAL A 316 -5.65 3.24 -14.59
C VAL A 316 -6.72 4.14 -15.22
N ARG A 317 -7.73 3.56 -15.88
CA ARG A 317 -8.88 4.32 -16.41
C ARG A 317 -9.59 5.12 -15.32
N ALA A 318 -9.83 4.50 -14.16
CA ALA A 318 -10.42 5.16 -13.01
C ALA A 318 -9.51 6.22 -12.38
N GLN A 319 -8.22 6.25 -12.75
CA GLN A 319 -7.16 7.06 -12.13
C GLN A 319 -6.85 6.60 -10.70
N ASN A 320 -6.95 5.30 -10.43
CA ASN A 320 -6.19 4.72 -9.33
C ASN A 320 -4.78 4.44 -9.89
N ASP A 321 -3.78 5.06 -9.25
CA ASP A 321 -2.47 5.26 -9.87
C ASP A 321 -1.53 4.07 -9.63
N LEU A 322 -1.68 3.38 -8.51
CA LEU A 322 -0.76 2.33 -8.06
C LEU A 322 -1.50 1.05 -7.65
N TYR A 323 -1.23 -0.04 -8.36
CA TYR A 323 -1.63 -1.37 -7.93
C TYR A 323 -0.69 -1.86 -6.83
N MET A 324 -1.25 -2.13 -5.65
CA MET A 324 -0.54 -2.68 -4.50
C MET A 324 -1.03 -4.12 -4.29
N VAL A 325 -0.22 -5.16 -4.41
CA VAL A 325 1.18 -5.19 -4.88
C VAL A 325 1.40 -6.36 -5.84
N VAL A 326 2.37 -6.18 -6.72
CA VAL A 326 3.05 -7.26 -7.45
C VAL A 326 4.13 -7.86 -6.53
N GLY A 327 4.51 -9.13 -6.76
CA GLY A 327 5.63 -9.73 -6.05
C GLY A 327 6.93 -8.93 -6.25
N ASN A 328 7.83 -8.99 -5.27
CA ASN A 328 9.14 -8.32 -5.33
C ASN A 328 9.91 -8.73 -6.59
N ASP A 329 10.56 -7.77 -7.24
CA ASP A 329 11.26 -7.94 -8.53
C ASP A 329 10.36 -8.42 -9.70
N GLY A 330 9.04 -8.37 -9.53
CA GLY A 330 8.05 -8.81 -10.50
C GLY A 330 7.39 -7.67 -11.28
N ALA A 331 7.59 -6.40 -10.90
CA ALA A 331 6.89 -5.28 -11.54
C ALA A 331 7.31 -5.10 -13.01
N GLU A 332 8.60 -5.19 -13.32
CA GLU A 332 9.13 -4.99 -14.68
C GLU A 332 8.74 -6.13 -15.63
N SER A 333 8.79 -7.37 -15.13
CA SER A 333 8.47 -8.58 -15.91
C SER A 333 6.96 -8.84 -16.05
N ASN A 334 6.12 -8.03 -15.39
CA ASN A 334 4.69 -8.28 -15.26
C ASN A 334 4.40 -9.69 -14.71
N ALA A 335 5.06 -10.07 -13.61
CA ALA A 335 4.91 -11.40 -13.01
C ALA A 335 3.46 -11.74 -12.62
N MET A 336 2.63 -10.73 -12.35
CA MET A 336 1.21 -10.88 -12.04
C MET A 336 0.34 -11.16 -13.29
N GLY A 337 0.85 -10.91 -14.49
CA GLY A 337 0.13 -11.12 -15.74
C GLY A 337 -1.03 -10.14 -15.94
N ASP A 338 -0.81 -8.87 -15.60
CA ASP A 338 -1.83 -7.83 -15.77
C ASP A 338 -2.08 -7.46 -17.23
N ASP A 339 -3.23 -6.83 -17.47
CA ASP A 339 -3.76 -6.54 -18.80
C ASP A 339 -3.34 -5.19 -19.39
N THR A 340 -2.48 -4.40 -18.73
CA THR A 340 -2.22 -3.00 -19.10
C THR A 340 -1.76 -2.85 -20.55
N LEU A 341 -0.72 -3.60 -20.96
CA LEU A 341 -0.18 -3.50 -22.32
C LEU A 341 -1.13 -4.06 -23.37
N ALA A 342 -1.84 -5.14 -23.06
CA ALA A 342 -2.86 -5.71 -23.96
C ALA A 342 -4.02 -4.73 -24.18
N ALA A 343 -4.42 -3.98 -23.14
CA ALA A 343 -5.44 -2.95 -23.21
C ALA A 343 -5.02 -1.72 -24.03
N LEU A 344 -3.72 -1.36 -24.01
CA LEU A 344 -3.19 -0.36 -24.93
C LEU A 344 -3.24 -0.84 -26.38
N GLU A 345 -2.83 -2.08 -26.65
CA GLU A 345 -2.78 -2.65 -27.99
C GLU A 345 -4.18 -2.76 -28.62
N ASN A 346 -5.17 -3.19 -27.85
CA ASN A 346 -6.56 -3.34 -28.32
C ASN A 346 -7.39 -2.03 -28.23
N GLY A 347 -6.81 -0.95 -27.70
CA GLY A 347 -7.43 0.38 -27.62
C GLY A 347 -8.48 0.55 -26.52
N THR A 348 -8.61 -0.39 -25.58
CA THR A 348 -9.49 -0.21 -24.41
C THR A 348 -8.87 0.66 -23.32
N LEU A 349 -7.56 0.91 -23.37
CA LEU A 349 -6.81 1.88 -22.56
C LEU A 349 -6.02 2.83 -23.47
N THR A 350 -5.85 4.09 -23.07
CA THR A 350 -5.03 5.07 -23.81
C THR A 350 -3.71 5.35 -23.09
N ILE A 351 -2.68 5.72 -23.86
CA ILE A 351 -1.38 6.11 -23.29
C ILE A 351 -1.50 7.35 -22.38
N GLY A 352 -2.39 8.29 -22.71
CA GLY A 352 -2.65 9.48 -21.89
C GLY A 352 -3.18 9.16 -20.50
N GLU A 353 -3.95 8.07 -20.34
CA GLU A 353 -4.40 7.61 -19.03
C GLU A 353 -3.22 7.12 -18.16
N LEU A 354 -2.28 6.35 -18.74
CA LEU A 354 -1.06 5.93 -18.03
C LEU A 354 -0.14 7.10 -17.70
N GLN A 355 0.08 8.00 -18.66
CA GLN A 355 0.89 9.21 -18.47
C GLN A 355 0.32 10.07 -17.33
N ARG A 356 -1.01 10.16 -17.21
CA ARG A 356 -1.67 10.85 -16.09
C ARG A 356 -1.32 10.21 -14.74
N SER A 357 -1.41 8.88 -14.61
CA SER A 357 -1.03 8.17 -13.38
C SER A 357 0.47 8.33 -13.08
N ALA A 358 1.33 8.19 -14.09
CA ALA A 358 2.77 8.39 -13.94
C ALA A 358 3.12 9.81 -13.46
N MET A 359 2.43 10.84 -13.97
CA MET A 359 2.56 12.21 -13.48
C MET A 359 2.13 12.35 -12.01
N ASN A 360 1.04 11.69 -11.59
CA ASN A 360 0.61 11.70 -10.18
C ASN A 360 1.68 11.09 -9.28
N ILE A 361 2.23 9.94 -9.66
CA ILE A 361 3.29 9.23 -8.93
C ILE A 361 4.57 10.08 -8.84
N CYS A 362 5.03 10.62 -9.96
CA CYS A 362 6.23 11.45 -9.98
C CYS A 362 6.06 12.74 -9.17
N ARG A 363 4.87 13.37 -9.20
CA ARG A 363 4.57 14.53 -8.34
C ARG A 363 4.67 14.20 -6.87
N PHE A 364 4.11 13.07 -6.46
CA PHE A 364 4.24 12.60 -5.07
C PHE A 364 5.71 12.36 -4.71
N ILE A 365 6.45 11.62 -5.53
CA ILE A 365 7.86 11.28 -5.26
C ILE A 365 8.71 12.54 -5.13
N MET A 366 8.53 13.54 -6.00
CA MET A 366 9.27 14.81 -5.92
C MET A 366 8.99 15.63 -4.65
N ALA A 367 7.83 15.41 -4.01
CA ALA A 367 7.44 16.06 -2.77
C ALA A 367 7.79 15.23 -1.51
N ALA A 368 8.13 13.95 -1.66
CA ALA A 368 8.41 13.03 -0.56
C ALA A 368 9.91 13.05 -0.16
N PRO A 369 10.28 12.64 1.07
CA PRO A 369 11.69 12.66 1.50
C PRO A 369 12.62 11.80 0.65
N VAL A 370 12.09 10.75 0.03
CA VAL A 370 12.86 9.82 -0.81
C VAL A 370 13.65 10.53 -1.93
N ILE A 371 13.12 11.61 -2.53
CA ILE A 371 13.80 12.27 -3.64
C ILE A 371 15.08 12.99 -3.21
N ASP A 372 15.23 13.32 -1.93
CA ASP A 372 16.42 13.95 -1.36
C ASP A 372 17.45 12.93 -0.84
N ARG A 373 17.10 11.63 -0.83
CA ARG A 373 18.04 10.57 -0.45
C ARG A 373 18.95 10.25 -1.64
N PRO A 374 20.22 9.85 -1.41
CA PRO A 374 21.07 9.38 -2.48
C PRO A 374 20.40 8.22 -3.22
N LEU A 375 20.32 8.34 -4.55
CA LEU A 375 19.83 7.27 -5.40
C LEU A 375 20.84 6.11 -5.34
N LYS A 376 20.45 4.98 -4.73
CA LYS A 376 21.29 3.79 -4.59
C LYS A 376 20.71 2.68 -5.44
N ALA A 377 21.55 2.10 -6.29
CA ALA A 377 21.17 0.90 -7.02
C ALA A 377 20.79 -0.19 -6.03
N TYR A 378 19.72 -0.90 -6.33
CA TYR A 378 19.33 -2.08 -5.55
C TYR A 378 20.36 -3.18 -5.78
N GLU A 379 21.01 -3.63 -4.71
CA GLU A 379 21.90 -4.78 -4.74
C GLU A 379 21.12 -6.01 -4.24
N PRO A 380 20.65 -6.90 -5.13
CA PRO A 380 19.78 -8.02 -4.74
C PRO A 380 20.50 -9.06 -3.88
N ILE A 381 21.83 -9.10 -3.93
CA ILE A 381 22.65 -10.03 -3.15
C ILE A 381 23.46 -9.24 -2.12
N LYS A 382 22.95 -9.17 -0.91
CA LYS A 382 23.62 -8.50 0.21
C LYS A 382 24.81 -9.31 0.71
N THR A 383 25.93 -8.65 0.98
CA THR A 383 27.14 -9.29 1.56
C THR A 383 27.16 -9.12 3.07
N PHE A 384 27.37 -10.22 3.81
CA PHE A 384 27.56 -10.20 5.26
C PHE A 384 29.02 -10.46 5.65
N VAL A 385 29.44 -9.85 6.75
CA VAL A 385 30.79 -9.98 7.29
C VAL A 385 30.82 -11.09 8.34
N ALA A 386 31.76 -12.02 8.19
CA ALA A 386 31.96 -13.12 9.13
C ALA A 386 32.60 -12.65 10.44
N LEU A 387 32.34 -13.39 11.53
CA LEU A 387 33.12 -13.32 12.75
C LEU A 387 34.37 -14.20 12.61
N ASP A 388 35.51 -13.72 13.13
CA ASP A 388 36.78 -14.46 13.11
C ASP A 388 36.78 -15.63 14.10
N GLU A 389 36.04 -15.52 15.19
CA GLU A 389 35.93 -16.54 16.25
C GLU A 389 34.48 -16.99 16.42
N ALA A 390 34.30 -18.30 16.63
CA ALA A 390 33.00 -18.86 16.92
C ALA A 390 32.47 -18.33 18.28
N PRO A 391 31.22 -17.85 18.34
CA PRO A 391 30.50 -17.74 19.60
C PRO A 391 30.53 -19.11 20.32
N LYS A 392 30.51 -19.14 21.67
CA LYS A 392 30.67 -20.37 22.49
C LYS A 392 29.54 -21.41 22.38
N GLU A 393 28.79 -21.42 21.29
CA GLU A 393 27.60 -22.24 21.05
C GLU A 393 27.88 -23.40 20.10
N HIS A 394 26.89 -24.29 19.90
CA HIS A 394 27.02 -25.42 18.99
C HIS A 394 27.08 -24.93 17.52
N VAL A 395 28.27 -25.01 16.92
CA VAL A 395 28.53 -24.63 15.52
C VAL A 395 27.99 -25.70 14.57
N ARG A 396 27.28 -25.27 13.52
CA ARG A 396 26.83 -26.10 12.40
C ARG A 396 27.54 -25.67 11.11
N LEU A 397 27.85 -26.61 10.23
CA LEU A 397 28.38 -26.26 8.90
C LEU A 397 27.26 -25.76 8.00
N ILE A 398 27.54 -24.78 7.14
CA ILE A 398 26.54 -24.19 6.22
C ILE A 398 25.95 -25.19 5.21
N ASP A 399 26.69 -26.25 4.88
CA ASP A 399 26.23 -27.31 3.96
C ASP A 399 25.25 -28.30 4.61
N GLN A 400 25.02 -28.18 5.93
CA GLN A 400 24.04 -28.98 6.65
C GLN A 400 22.74 -28.20 6.81
N HIS A 401 21.60 -28.86 6.52
CA HIS A 401 20.29 -28.29 6.83
C HIS A 401 20.17 -27.98 8.33
N ILE A 402 19.77 -26.77 8.67
CA ILE A 402 19.56 -26.37 10.05
C ILE A 402 18.16 -26.80 10.46
N VAL A 403 18.05 -27.98 11.06
CA VAL A 403 16.79 -28.45 11.68
C VAL A 403 16.57 -27.75 13.02
N LEU A 404 15.41 -27.10 13.17
CA LEU A 404 15.02 -26.23 14.30
C LEU A 404 13.76 -26.71 15.01
N ASN A 405 12.69 -27.05 14.26
CA ASN A 405 11.38 -27.46 14.79
C ASN A 405 10.84 -26.50 15.87
N THR A 406 10.78 -25.20 15.56
CA THR A 406 10.44 -24.17 16.55
C THR A 406 9.31 -23.25 16.08
N LYS A 407 8.60 -22.67 17.07
CA LYS A 407 7.59 -21.60 16.92
C LYS A 407 8.00 -20.30 17.63
N THR A 408 9.19 -20.30 18.22
CA THR A 408 9.73 -19.20 19.04
C THR A 408 11.13 -18.87 18.58
N ASN A 409 11.60 -17.68 18.94
CA ASN A 409 12.92 -17.20 18.56
C ASN A 409 14.00 -18.23 18.88
N ALA A 410 14.95 -18.35 17.95
CA ALA A 410 16.06 -19.28 18.03
C ALA A 410 17.31 -18.60 17.51
N SER A 411 18.46 -19.06 17.97
CA SER A 411 19.76 -18.63 17.46
C SER A 411 20.63 -19.86 17.24
N VAL A 412 21.38 -19.86 16.15
CA VAL A 412 22.31 -20.95 15.81
C VAL A 412 23.58 -20.34 15.21
N VAL A 413 24.71 -20.98 15.45
CA VAL A 413 25.99 -20.56 14.85
C VAL A 413 26.26 -21.40 13.62
N VAL A 414 26.54 -20.73 12.50
CA VAL A 414 26.86 -21.34 11.21
C VAL A 414 28.31 -21.02 10.85
N GLU A 415 29.10 -22.05 10.53
CA GLU A 415 30.42 -21.91 9.96
C GLU A 415 30.34 -22.01 8.43
N VAL A 416 30.88 -21.00 7.77
CA VAL A 416 31.02 -20.92 6.32
C VAL A 416 32.47 -21.22 5.97
N SER A 417 32.70 -22.31 5.25
CA SER A 417 34.05 -22.75 4.85
C SER A 417 34.55 -22.08 3.57
N GLU A 418 33.63 -21.71 2.67
CA GLU A 418 33.96 -21.16 1.36
C GLU A 418 33.18 -19.87 1.11
N SER A 419 33.82 -18.88 0.49
CA SER A 419 33.08 -17.72 -0.01
C SER A 419 32.12 -18.15 -1.12
N GLY A 420 30.93 -17.56 -1.14
CA GLY A 420 29.93 -17.86 -2.15
C GLY A 420 28.64 -17.07 -1.99
N VAL A 421 27.76 -17.21 -2.98
CA VAL A 421 26.36 -16.79 -2.88
C VAL A 421 25.58 -18.00 -2.39
N TYR A 422 24.74 -17.79 -1.37
CA TYR A 422 23.94 -18.82 -0.74
C TYR A 422 22.46 -18.42 -0.80
N GLN A 423 21.63 -19.31 -1.33
CA GLN A 423 20.18 -19.21 -1.28
C GLN A 423 19.69 -19.72 0.08
N PHE A 424 18.84 -18.97 0.76
CA PHE A 424 18.24 -19.35 2.03
C PHE A 424 16.76 -19.68 1.83
N ASP A 425 16.36 -20.91 2.15
CA ASP A 425 14.97 -21.33 2.07
C ASP A 425 14.47 -21.84 3.41
N GLY A 426 13.24 -21.47 3.78
CA GLY A 426 12.57 -21.95 4.98
C GLY A 426 11.60 -23.07 4.65
N VAL A 427 11.70 -24.21 5.34
CA VAL A 427 10.65 -25.23 5.32
C VAL A 427 9.76 -25.05 6.54
N MET A 428 8.51 -24.70 6.30
CA MET A 428 7.63 -24.12 7.32
C MET A 428 6.16 -24.46 7.06
N LYS A 429 5.35 -24.40 8.12
CA LYS A 429 3.89 -24.62 8.06
C LYS A 429 3.16 -23.64 8.96
N TYR A 430 1.90 -23.37 8.66
CA TYR A 430 1.03 -22.56 9.51
C TYR A 430 -0.39 -23.13 9.52
N GLU A 431 -0.84 -23.61 10.68
CA GLU A 431 -2.13 -24.30 10.88
C GLU A 431 -3.30 -23.31 10.93
N ARG A 432 -3.50 -22.60 9.82
CA ARG A 432 -4.57 -21.65 9.56
C ARG A 432 -4.89 -21.64 8.07
N ASP A 433 -6.02 -21.04 7.72
CA ASP A 433 -6.40 -20.80 6.33
C ASP A 433 -5.48 -19.77 5.64
N SER A 434 -5.54 -19.75 4.30
CA SER A 434 -4.72 -18.88 3.44
C SER A 434 -4.85 -17.36 3.69
N LEU A 435 -5.87 -16.90 4.45
CA LEU A 435 -6.01 -15.48 4.79
C LEU A 435 -5.16 -15.09 5.99
N ALA A 436 -4.80 -16.04 6.85
CA ALA A 436 -3.91 -15.80 7.97
C ALA A 436 -2.48 -15.52 7.49
N GLN A 437 -1.77 -14.63 8.18
CA GLN A 437 -0.40 -14.25 7.86
C GLN A 437 0.51 -14.46 9.08
N SER A 438 1.69 -15.02 8.84
CA SER A 438 2.75 -15.17 9.84
C SER A 438 4.11 -14.93 9.16
N SER A 439 5.14 -14.59 9.94
CA SER A 439 6.49 -14.39 9.41
C SER A 439 7.56 -14.58 10.49
N CYS A 440 8.76 -14.97 10.05
CA CYS A 440 9.96 -14.86 10.84
C CYS A 440 11.04 -14.10 10.07
N SER A 441 11.92 -13.42 10.79
CA SER A 441 13.03 -12.64 10.23
C SER A 441 14.35 -13.30 10.58
N LEU A 442 15.26 -13.33 9.61
CA LEU A 442 16.60 -13.87 9.75
C LEU A 442 17.60 -12.73 9.88
N PHE A 443 18.50 -12.84 10.84
CA PHE A 443 19.61 -11.93 11.05
C PHE A 443 20.91 -12.71 11.02
N LEU A 444 21.92 -12.14 10.37
CA LEU A 444 23.27 -12.68 10.35
C LEU A 444 24.17 -11.71 11.11
N ASN A 445 24.73 -12.16 12.23
CA ASN A 445 25.55 -11.33 13.12
C ASN A 445 24.82 -10.04 13.57
N SER A 446 23.57 -10.19 13.99
CA SER A 446 22.65 -9.10 14.38
C SER A 446 22.28 -8.11 13.27
N GLU A 447 22.72 -8.34 12.03
CA GLU A 447 22.32 -7.55 10.87
C GLU A 447 21.13 -8.21 10.17
N PHE A 448 20.06 -7.44 9.91
CA PHE A 448 18.89 -7.94 9.21
C PHE A 448 19.27 -8.48 7.82
N SER A 449 18.81 -9.69 7.53
CA SER A 449 19.02 -10.38 6.26
C SER A 449 17.74 -10.41 5.44
N MET A 450 16.71 -11.10 5.93
CA MET A 450 15.47 -11.29 5.18
C MET A 450 14.30 -11.61 6.11
N THR A 451 13.08 -11.51 5.58
CA THR A 451 11.87 -11.99 6.23
C THR A 451 11.29 -13.14 5.41
N LEU A 452 11.07 -14.28 6.05
CA LEU A 452 10.34 -15.40 5.50
C LEU A 452 8.86 -15.26 5.91
N ALA A 453 8.03 -14.86 4.95
CA ALA A 453 6.59 -14.66 5.15
C ALA A 453 5.81 -15.91 4.68
N LEU A 454 4.74 -16.23 5.42
CA LEU A 454 3.92 -17.40 5.17
C LEU A 454 2.44 -17.07 5.37
N HIS A 455 1.62 -17.38 4.38
CA HIS A 455 0.17 -17.49 4.53
C HIS A 455 -0.21 -18.84 5.14
N GLY A 456 -1.37 -18.94 5.79
CA GLY A 456 -1.82 -20.21 6.34
C GLY A 456 -1.80 -21.33 5.29
N THR A 457 -1.23 -22.47 5.69
CA THR A 457 -0.99 -23.63 4.83
C THR A 457 -1.92 -24.80 5.17
N ASP A 458 -2.94 -24.56 5.99
CA ASP A 458 -3.78 -25.62 6.57
C ASP A 458 -2.97 -26.72 7.28
N GLY A 459 -1.77 -26.36 7.76
CA GLY A 459 -0.84 -27.26 8.44
C GLY A 459 0.15 -28.01 7.53
N GLU A 460 0.04 -27.85 6.20
CA GLU A 460 0.97 -28.45 5.25
C GLU A 460 2.35 -27.78 5.29
N LEU A 461 3.41 -28.59 5.16
CA LEU A 461 4.78 -28.09 5.05
C LEU A 461 5.02 -27.60 3.62
N ILE A 462 5.45 -26.35 3.51
CA ILE A 462 5.86 -25.76 2.24
C ILE A 462 7.29 -25.22 2.35
N THR A 463 7.95 -25.09 1.21
CA THR A 463 9.23 -24.39 1.11
C THR A 463 8.94 -22.95 0.71
N VAL A 464 9.35 -22.01 1.55
CA VAL A 464 9.34 -20.57 1.27
C VAL A 464 10.74 -20.19 0.83
N GLU A 465 10.85 -19.77 -0.42
CA GLU A 465 12.09 -19.26 -0.99
C GLU A 465 12.43 -17.91 -0.35
N GLY A 466 13.63 -17.78 0.21
CA GLY A 466 14.15 -16.53 0.76
C GLY A 466 15.05 -15.81 -0.25
N LEU A 467 16.00 -15.03 0.27
CA LEU A 467 16.93 -14.26 -0.55
C LEU A 467 18.29 -14.95 -0.69
N GLN A 468 18.99 -14.59 -1.77
CA GLN A 468 20.40 -14.89 -1.92
C GLN A 468 21.24 -13.90 -1.11
N VAL A 469 22.24 -14.42 -0.40
CA VAL A 469 23.21 -13.62 0.33
C VAL A 469 24.62 -14.05 0.02
N LYS A 470 25.55 -13.10 0.01
CA LYS A 470 26.97 -13.40 -0.14
C LYS A 470 27.63 -13.53 1.22
N LEU A 471 28.27 -14.67 1.46
CA LEU A 471 28.96 -14.98 2.70
C LEU A 471 30.45 -15.19 2.43
N ASN A 472 31.28 -14.70 3.34
CA ASN A 472 32.71 -14.95 3.39
C ASN A 472 33.02 -16.06 4.42
N PRO A 473 34.17 -16.75 4.31
CA PRO A 473 34.55 -17.77 5.28
C PRO A 473 34.63 -17.22 6.71
N GLY A 474 34.17 -18.00 7.68
CA GLY A 474 34.13 -17.67 9.10
C GLY A 474 32.79 -18.00 9.74
N PHE A 475 32.47 -17.36 10.87
CA PHE A 475 31.29 -17.70 11.68
C PHE A 475 30.18 -16.66 11.56
N TYR A 476 28.94 -17.14 11.57
CA TYR A 476 27.75 -16.30 11.58
C TYR A 476 26.79 -16.78 12.66
N THR A 477 26.35 -15.88 13.53
CA THR A 477 25.16 -16.11 14.34
C THR A 477 23.94 -15.86 13.45
N LEU A 478 23.16 -16.91 13.21
CA LEU A 478 21.87 -16.84 12.53
C LEU A 478 20.77 -16.74 13.58
N ASP A 479 20.31 -15.51 13.85
CA ASP A 479 19.17 -15.26 14.73
C ASP A 479 17.87 -15.31 13.92
N ILE A 480 16.89 -16.01 14.48
CA ILE A 480 15.56 -16.21 13.88
C ILE A 480 14.53 -15.62 14.83
N ASP A 481 13.90 -14.54 14.40
CA ASP A 481 12.91 -13.82 15.19
C ASP A 481 11.50 -14.02 14.63
N PHE A 482 10.58 -14.55 15.44
CA PHE A 482 9.19 -14.75 15.06
C PHE A 482 8.41 -13.45 15.24
N VAL A 483 8.50 -12.56 14.23
CA VAL A 483 7.92 -11.21 14.28
C VAL A 483 6.40 -11.23 14.24
N LYS A 484 5.78 -12.09 13.40
CA LYS A 484 4.35 -12.38 13.45
C LYS A 484 4.15 -13.83 13.88
N PRO A 485 3.86 -14.10 15.16
CA PRO A 485 3.74 -15.46 15.68
C PRO A 485 2.66 -16.26 14.95
N GLY A 486 2.89 -17.56 14.78
CA GLY A 486 1.90 -18.48 14.22
C GLY A 486 2.51 -19.68 13.50
N LEU A 487 3.46 -19.41 12.60
CA LEU A 487 4.15 -20.43 11.83
C LEU A 487 5.06 -21.30 12.70
N GLU A 488 5.34 -22.50 12.20
CA GLU A 488 6.37 -23.41 12.68
C GLU A 488 7.48 -23.50 11.62
N LEU A 489 8.71 -23.21 12.01
CA LEU A 489 9.88 -23.36 11.16
C LEU A 489 10.54 -24.71 11.46
N GLU A 490 10.46 -25.64 10.51
CA GLU A 490 11.04 -26.97 10.63
C GLU A 490 12.55 -26.90 10.44
N LYS A 491 12.98 -26.29 9.34
CA LYS A 491 14.39 -26.16 8.99
C LYS A 491 14.68 -24.99 8.05
N ILE A 492 15.94 -24.56 8.06
CA ILE A 492 16.52 -23.65 7.07
C ILE A 492 17.47 -24.46 6.17
N ILE A 493 17.30 -24.30 4.87
CA ILE A 493 18.15 -24.86 3.84
C ILE A 493 19.01 -23.72 3.28
N MET A 494 20.33 -23.93 3.25
CA MET A 494 21.27 -22.98 2.66
C MET A 494 21.98 -23.67 1.50
N THR A 495 21.72 -23.21 0.28
CA THR A 495 22.27 -23.83 -0.94
C THR A 495 23.24 -22.88 -1.61
N LYS A 496 24.50 -23.29 -1.76
CA LYS A 496 25.50 -22.54 -2.53
C LYS A 496 25.10 -22.53 -4.01
N GLN A 497 25.06 -21.34 -4.61
CA GLN A 497 24.72 -21.10 -6.02
C GLN A 497 25.94 -21.17 -6.94
#